data_AF-A0A4U5UP89-F1
#
_entry.id   AF-A0A4U5UP89-F1
#
_cell.length_a   1.000
_cell.length_b   1.000
_cell.length_c   1.000
_cell.angle_alpha   90.00
_cell.angle_beta   90.00
_cell.angle_gamma   90.00
#
_symmetry.space_group_name_H-M   'P 1'
#
loop_
_entity.id
_entity.type
_entity.pdbx_description
1 polymer ?
#
loop_
_entity_poly.entity_id
_entity_poly.type
_entity_poly.pdbx_seq_one_letter_code
_entity_poly.pdbx_strand_id
1 'polypeptide(L)'
;MESVFFRFDSFDFESDRRFVDGLKTVRDRDRDKVLDMKLFFYNRFVEPIDRTSYKQWSSASPQVTQTDCGDEATPSGSDSDISSNQTAETSAETEATQQLSFAEVMRLVQEGKEVPGAKKMDVKPTNQNPTPSAMERRLKPWETSK
;
A
#
# COMPACT_ATOMS: atom_id res chain seq x y z
N MET A 1 28.86 6.30 -21.62
CA MET A 1 28.21 6.33 -20.30
C MET A 1 26.90 5.59 -20.47
N GLU A 2 26.73 4.44 -19.82
CA GLU A 2 25.50 3.64 -19.96
C GLU A 2 24.33 4.40 -19.33
N SER A 3 23.18 4.37 -20.00
CA SER A 3 21.96 4.97 -19.45
C SER A 3 21.52 4.21 -18.21
N VAL A 4 20.99 4.92 -17.19
CA VAL A 4 20.33 4.33 -16.01
C VAL A 4 19.27 3.30 -16.45
N PHE A 5 18.55 3.57 -17.55
CA PHE A 5 17.54 2.66 -18.07
C PHE A 5 18.11 1.32 -18.53
N PHE A 6 19.30 1.31 -19.14
CA PHE A 6 19.97 0.09 -19.57
C PHE A 6 20.49 -0.73 -18.38
N ARG A 7 21.02 -0.05 -17.36
CA ARG A 7 21.48 -0.69 -16.12
C ARG A 7 20.33 -1.27 -15.30
N PHE A 8 19.15 -0.64 -15.34
CA PHE A 8 17.93 -1.19 -14.77
C PHE A 8 17.46 -2.43 -15.53
N ASP A 9 17.47 -2.39 -16.87
CA ASP A 9 16.96 -3.49 -17.70
C ASP A 9 17.85 -4.75 -17.62
N SER A 10 19.16 -4.55 -17.50
CA SER A 10 20.15 -5.62 -17.29
C SER A 10 20.32 -6.06 -15.83
N PHE A 11 19.59 -5.46 -14.88
CA PHE A 11 19.72 -5.81 -13.48
C PHE A 11 19.08 -7.18 -13.17
N ASP A 12 19.84 -8.06 -12.55
CA ASP A 12 19.37 -9.39 -12.17
C ASP A 12 18.59 -9.37 -10.84
N PHE A 13 17.29 -9.11 -10.95
CA PHE A 13 16.35 -9.15 -9.82
C PHE A 13 16.14 -10.54 -9.22
N GLU A 14 16.44 -11.62 -9.95
CA GLU A 14 16.22 -12.99 -9.48
C GLU A 14 17.35 -13.46 -8.55
N SER A 15 18.54 -12.89 -8.71
CA SER A 15 19.67 -13.12 -7.80
C SER A 15 19.44 -12.58 -6.38
N ASP A 16 18.65 -11.51 -6.21
CA ASP A 16 18.44 -10.89 -4.89
C ASP A 16 17.29 -11.57 -4.13
N ARG A 17 17.66 -12.33 -3.08
CA ARG A 17 16.70 -13.05 -2.23
C ARG A 17 15.63 -12.15 -1.62
N ARG A 18 15.94 -10.89 -1.30
CA ARG A 18 14.98 -9.96 -0.66
C ARG A 18 13.85 -9.61 -1.61
N PHE A 19 14.20 -9.36 -2.88
CA PHE A 19 13.21 -9.09 -3.92
C PHE A 19 12.36 -10.33 -4.19
N VAL A 20 13.00 -11.49 -4.37
CA VAL A 20 12.31 -12.76 -4.63
C VAL A 20 11.38 -13.16 -3.50
N ASP A 21 11.82 -13.05 -2.24
CA ASP A 21 10.99 -13.36 -1.08
C ASP A 21 9.83 -12.37 -0.93
N GLY A 22 10.05 -11.08 -1.18
CA GLY A 22 8.98 -10.08 -1.25
C GLY A 22 7.94 -10.42 -2.32
N LEU A 23 8.38 -10.80 -3.53
CA LEU A 23 7.51 -11.14 -4.64
C LEU A 23 6.61 -12.35 -4.36
N LYS A 24 7.04 -13.31 -3.51
CA LYS A 24 6.22 -14.47 -3.08
C LYS A 24 5.00 -14.07 -2.27
N THR A 25 5.03 -12.93 -1.57
CA THR A 25 3.91 -12.46 -0.75
C THR A 25 2.79 -11.81 -1.56
N VAL A 26 3.10 -11.41 -2.79
CA VAL A 26 2.19 -10.70 -3.68
C VAL A 26 1.32 -11.72 -4.43
N ARG A 27 0.01 -11.63 -4.22
CA ARG A 27 -0.99 -12.50 -4.88
C ARG A 27 -1.21 -12.17 -6.36
N ASP A 28 -1.00 -10.91 -6.73
CA ASP A 28 -1.30 -10.38 -8.04
C ASP A 28 -0.01 -9.99 -8.77
N ARG A 29 0.27 -10.67 -9.88
CA ARG A 29 1.54 -10.58 -10.61
C ARG A 29 1.35 -10.01 -12.01
N ASP A 30 0.44 -9.06 -12.16
CA ASP A 30 0.34 -8.29 -13.40
C ASP A 30 1.70 -7.72 -13.81
N ARG A 31 1.99 -7.73 -15.12
CA ARG A 31 3.27 -7.27 -15.66
C ARG A 31 3.63 -5.86 -15.20
N ASP A 32 2.65 -4.95 -15.18
CA ASP A 32 2.84 -3.57 -14.71
C ASP A 32 3.14 -3.50 -13.20
N LYS A 33 2.50 -4.34 -12.38
CA LYS A 33 2.74 -4.40 -10.93
C LYS A 33 4.13 -4.93 -10.63
N VAL A 34 4.56 -5.98 -11.35
CA VAL A 34 5.91 -6.52 -11.23
C VAL A 34 6.94 -5.47 -11.64
N LEU A 35 6.68 -4.72 -12.72
CA LEU A 35 7.54 -3.62 -13.15
C LEU A 35 7.63 -2.52 -12.09
N ASP A 36 6.50 -2.10 -11.51
CA ASP A 36 6.46 -1.09 -10.45
C ASP A 36 7.25 -1.54 -9.21
N MET A 37 7.17 -2.84 -8.85
CA MET A 37 7.97 -3.42 -7.77
C MET A 37 9.46 -3.41 -8.07
N LYS A 38 9.84 -3.78 -9.30
CA LYS A 38 11.24 -3.72 -9.76
C LYS A 38 11.78 -2.29 -9.67
N LEU A 39 11.03 -1.30 -10.18
CA LEU A 39 11.41 0.12 -10.10
C LEU A 39 11.54 0.60 -8.65
N PHE A 40 10.58 0.26 -7.79
CA PHE A 40 10.63 0.63 -6.39
C PHE A 40 11.87 0.06 -5.68
N PHE A 41 12.15 -1.22 -5.90
CA PHE A 41 13.31 -1.89 -5.33
C PHE A 41 14.62 -1.24 -5.81
N TYR A 42 14.73 -1.02 -7.12
CA TYR A 42 15.91 -0.42 -7.73
C TYR A 42 16.17 1.00 -7.21
N ASN A 43 15.11 1.82 -7.11
CA ASN A 43 15.17 3.17 -6.51
C ASN A 43 15.61 3.14 -5.05
N ARG A 44 15.20 2.12 -4.31
CA ARG A 44 15.47 2.02 -2.88
C ARG A 44 16.89 1.58 -2.56
N PHE A 45 17.50 0.75 -3.41
CA PHE A 45 18.74 0.02 -3.10
C PHE A 45 19.88 0.18 -4.10
N VAL A 46 19.61 0.60 -5.34
CA VAL A 46 20.63 0.67 -6.41
C VAL A 46 20.86 2.11 -6.82
N GLU A 47 19.93 2.69 -7.59
CA GLU A 47 19.99 4.09 -8.01
C GLU A 47 18.59 4.60 -8.39
N PRO A 48 18.33 5.92 -8.25
CA PRO A 48 17.06 6.51 -8.63
C PRO A 48 16.81 6.47 -10.14
N ILE A 49 15.66 5.93 -10.53
CA ILE A 49 15.11 5.90 -11.87
C ILE A 49 13.66 6.39 -11.85
N ASP A 50 13.31 7.21 -12.85
CA ASP A 50 11.96 7.72 -13.00
C ASP A 50 11.09 6.77 -13.85
N ARG A 51 9.85 6.57 -13.41
CA ARG A 51 8.92 5.61 -14.01
C ARG A 51 8.43 6.06 -15.38
N THR A 52 8.05 7.33 -15.52
CA THR A 52 7.50 7.84 -16.79
C THR A 52 8.60 7.87 -17.84
N SER A 53 9.80 8.31 -17.46
CA SER A 53 10.99 8.32 -18.31
C SER A 53 11.40 6.92 -18.76
N TYR A 54 11.38 5.92 -17.86
CA TYR A 54 11.67 4.53 -18.23
C TYR A 54 10.61 3.93 -19.16
N LYS A 55 9.30 4.18 -18.93
CA LYS A 55 8.23 3.73 -19.83
C LYS A 55 8.35 4.35 -21.22
N GLN A 56 8.73 5.63 -21.31
CA GLN A 56 8.98 6.29 -22.59
C GLN A 56 10.20 5.71 -23.30
N TRP A 57 11.31 5.50 -22.58
CA TRP A 57 12.52 4.88 -23.13
C TRP A 57 12.26 3.46 -23.61
N SER A 58 11.58 2.63 -22.81
CA SER A 58 11.27 1.24 -23.18
C SER A 58 10.31 1.13 -24.37
N SER A 59 9.39 2.08 -24.53
CA SER A 59 8.50 2.14 -25.71
C SER A 59 9.22 2.59 -26.98
N ALA A 60 10.27 3.40 -26.85
CA ALA A 60 11.08 3.89 -27.97
C ALA A 60 12.28 2.98 -28.30
N SER A 61 12.64 2.07 -27.38
CA SER A 61 13.79 1.17 -27.52
C SER A 61 13.38 -0.11 -28.27
N PRO A 62 14.08 -0.49 -29.35
CA PRO A 62 13.88 -1.77 -30.01
C PRO A 62 14.56 -2.88 -29.18
N GLN A 63 13.92 -3.34 -28.10
CA GLN A 63 14.41 -4.47 -27.30
C GLN A 63 13.52 -5.69 -27.53
N VAL A 64 14.07 -6.61 -28.33
CA VAL A 64 13.85 -8.06 -28.44
C VAL A 64 12.70 -8.63 -27.59
N THR A 65 11.48 -8.55 -28.13
CA THR A 65 10.41 -9.47 -27.74
C THR A 65 10.74 -10.82 -28.37
N GLN A 66 11.27 -11.76 -27.58
CA GLN A 66 11.17 -13.17 -27.94
C GLN A 66 9.73 -13.61 -27.62
N THR A 67 9.12 -14.30 -28.60
CA THR A 67 7.80 -14.98 -28.62
C THR A 67 6.71 -14.28 -29.45
N ASP A 68 6.76 -14.63 -30.74
CA ASP A 68 5.67 -15.22 -31.53
C ASP A 68 4.55 -14.33 -32.09
N CYS A 69 4.21 -14.67 -33.34
CA CYS A 69 3.40 -13.96 -34.32
C CYS A 69 1.89 -13.88 -34.03
N GLY A 70 1.23 -12.83 -34.55
CA GLY A 70 -0.20 -12.89 -34.91
C GLY A 70 -0.99 -11.58 -34.81
N ASP A 71 -1.15 -10.92 -35.95
CA ASP A 71 -2.33 -10.16 -36.43
C ASP A 71 -2.89 -8.90 -35.73
N GLU A 72 -2.66 -7.78 -36.43
CA GLU A 72 -3.63 -6.86 -37.07
C GLU A 72 -4.83 -6.24 -36.29
N ALA A 73 -4.78 -4.89 -36.22
CA ALA A 73 -5.85 -3.86 -36.30
C ALA A 73 -7.20 -4.09 -35.57
N THR A 74 -7.73 -3.17 -34.75
CA THR A 74 -8.27 -1.85 -35.12
C THR A 74 -8.87 -1.16 -33.86
N PRO A 75 -9.09 0.17 -33.86
CA PRO A 75 -9.58 0.93 -32.71
C PRO A 75 -11.11 0.95 -32.66
N SER A 76 -11.70 0.87 -31.45
CA SER A 76 -13.12 1.14 -31.28
C SER A 76 -13.38 1.77 -29.90
N GLY A 77 -13.72 3.05 -29.93
CA GLY A 77 -14.32 3.73 -28.79
C GLY A 77 -15.71 3.13 -28.53
N SER A 78 -16.06 2.97 -27.26
CA SER A 78 -17.39 2.57 -26.88
C SER A 78 -17.84 3.42 -25.70
N ASP A 79 -18.91 4.14 -25.95
CA ASP A 79 -19.56 5.11 -25.09
C ASP A 79 -20.09 4.48 -23.79
N SER A 80 -19.94 5.25 -22.71
CA SER A 80 -20.51 4.98 -21.40
C SER A 80 -21.97 5.38 -21.39
N ASP A 81 -22.86 4.44 -21.07
CA ASP A 81 -24.23 4.74 -20.70
C ASP A 81 -24.78 3.73 -19.68
N ILE A 82 -25.82 4.16 -18.97
CA ILE A 82 -26.59 3.50 -17.90
C ILE A 82 -26.04 3.62 -16.46
N SER A 83 -26.82 3.89 -15.42
CA SER A 83 -28.12 4.56 -15.17
C SER A 83 -28.45 4.27 -13.68
N SER A 84 -29.09 5.24 -13.04
CA SER A 84 -29.98 5.12 -11.86
C SER A 84 -29.42 4.77 -10.47
N ASN A 85 -29.51 5.80 -9.63
CA ASN A 85 -30.00 5.85 -8.24
C ASN A 85 -30.55 4.54 -7.64
N GLN A 86 -30.18 4.27 -6.38
CA GLN A 86 -31.18 4.08 -5.31
C GLN A 86 -30.58 4.11 -3.90
N THR A 87 -31.17 4.97 -3.09
CA THR A 87 -31.19 4.94 -1.63
C THR A 87 -31.83 3.63 -1.18
N ALA A 88 -31.14 2.86 -0.33
CA ALA A 88 -31.76 1.81 0.46
C ALA A 88 -31.06 1.70 1.81
N GLU A 89 -31.81 2.09 2.83
CA GLU A 89 -31.54 1.88 4.24
C GLU A 89 -31.85 0.42 4.53
N THR A 90 -30.88 -0.39 4.94
CA THR A 90 -31.13 -1.64 5.68
C THR A 90 -29.88 -2.05 6.45
N SER A 91 -30.08 -2.09 7.76
CA SER A 91 -29.25 -2.75 8.75
C SER A 91 -29.12 -4.24 8.40
N ALA A 92 -27.93 -4.70 8.02
CA ALA A 92 -27.58 -6.12 8.01
C ALA A 92 -26.05 -6.28 8.08
N GLU A 93 -25.62 -6.61 9.29
CA GLU A 93 -24.37 -7.28 9.66
C GLU A 93 -23.89 -8.25 8.56
N THR A 94 -22.91 -7.83 7.77
CA THR A 94 -22.09 -8.71 6.95
C THR A 94 -20.65 -8.19 6.97
N GLU A 95 -19.80 -8.94 7.66
CA GLU A 95 -18.37 -8.71 7.83
C GLU A 95 -17.59 -8.99 6.52
N ALA A 96 -18.01 -8.39 5.41
CA ALA A 96 -17.25 -8.40 4.17
C ALA A 96 -16.36 -7.15 4.17
N THR A 97 -15.05 -7.36 4.27
CA THR A 97 -14.03 -6.31 4.10
C THR A 97 -14.03 -5.79 2.66
N GLN A 98 -15.08 -5.10 2.24
CA GLN A 98 -15.05 -4.31 1.03
C GLN A 98 -14.09 -3.15 1.26
N GLN A 99 -13.02 -3.10 0.47
CA GLN A 99 -12.03 -2.04 0.57
C GLN A 99 -12.68 -0.74 0.11
N LEU A 100 -13.02 0.13 1.07
CA LEU A 100 -13.56 1.45 0.79
C LEU A 100 -12.48 2.41 0.28
N SER A 101 -12.87 3.34 -0.59
CA SER A 101 -12.00 4.44 -1.00
C SER A 101 -11.73 5.38 0.17
N PHE A 102 -10.63 6.14 0.13
CA PHE A 102 -10.31 7.12 1.16
C PHE A 102 -11.42 8.19 1.31
N ALA A 103 -12.04 8.58 0.20
CA ALA A 103 -13.14 9.54 0.21
C ALA A 103 -14.36 8.99 0.94
N GLU A 104 -14.72 7.71 0.73
CA GLU A 104 -15.78 7.03 1.48
C GLU A 104 -15.48 7.03 2.98
N VAL A 105 -14.26 6.63 3.36
CA VAL A 105 -13.86 6.57 4.77
C VAL A 105 -13.99 7.94 5.42
N MET A 106 -13.53 9.00 4.74
CA MET A 106 -13.66 10.37 5.24
C MET A 106 -15.12 10.77 5.41
N ARG A 107 -15.99 10.41 4.46
CA ARG A 107 -17.42 10.68 4.55
C ARG A 107 -18.06 9.98 5.75
N LEU A 108 -17.73 8.70 5.98
CA LEU A 108 -18.21 7.95 7.14
C LEU A 108 -17.79 8.62 8.46
N VAL A 109 -16.53 9.08 8.55
CA VAL A 109 -16.03 9.80 9.72
C VAL A 109 -16.80 11.11 9.94
N GLN A 110 -17.04 11.89 8.89
CA GLN A 110 -17.78 13.15 8.98
C GLN A 110 -19.26 12.95 9.36
N GLU A 111 -19.88 11.89 8.84
CA GLU A 111 -21.25 11.50 9.18
C GLU A 111 -21.35 10.83 10.57
N GLY A 112 -20.21 10.56 11.24
CA GLY A 112 -20.17 9.87 12.53
C GLY A 112 -20.53 8.39 12.47
N LYS A 113 -20.47 7.79 11.28
CA LYS A 113 -20.76 6.36 11.05
C LYS A 113 -19.51 5.52 11.32
N GLU A 114 -19.75 4.26 11.67
CA GLU A 114 -18.65 3.34 11.95
C GLU A 114 -17.88 2.98 10.68
N VAL A 115 -16.55 2.94 10.79
CA VAL A 115 -15.68 2.55 9.68
C VAL A 115 -15.56 1.02 9.68
N PRO A 116 -15.86 0.34 8.54
CA PRO A 116 -15.69 -1.10 8.42
C PRO A 116 -14.28 -1.56 8.82
N GLY A 117 -14.21 -2.63 9.63
CA GLY A 117 -12.96 -3.18 10.15
C GLY A 117 -12.44 -2.52 11.45
N ALA A 118 -13.06 -1.43 11.92
CA ALA A 118 -12.74 -0.86 13.22
C ALA A 118 -13.39 -1.68 14.35
N LYS A 119 -12.59 -2.17 15.30
CA LYS A 119 -13.10 -2.92 16.47
C LYS A 119 -13.41 -1.96 17.62
N LYS A 120 -14.68 -1.87 18.02
CA LYS A 120 -15.07 -1.13 19.22
C LYS A 120 -14.63 -1.88 20.47
N MET A 121 -13.69 -1.30 21.21
CA MET A 121 -13.35 -1.76 22.56
C MET A 121 -14.35 -1.16 23.54
N ASP A 122 -15.01 -1.99 24.37
CA ASP A 122 -15.84 -1.52 25.49
C ASP A 122 -14.93 -1.01 26.61
N VAL A 123 -14.35 0.17 26.39
CA VAL A 123 -13.52 0.87 27.38
C VAL A 123 -14.44 1.72 28.23
N LYS A 124 -14.67 1.29 29.48
CA LYS A 124 -15.44 2.07 30.46
C LYS A 124 -14.51 3.00 31.23
N PRO A 125 -14.86 4.30 31.36
CA PRO A 125 -14.17 5.20 32.26
C PRO A 125 -14.20 4.61 33.67
N THR A 126 -13.05 4.17 34.13
CA THR A 126 -12.88 3.72 35.51
C THR A 126 -12.63 4.99 36.30
N ASN A 127 -13.69 5.73 36.63
CA ASN A 127 -13.66 6.96 37.45
C ASN A 127 -13.25 6.66 38.91
N GLN A 128 -12.36 5.69 39.11
CA GLN A 128 -11.83 5.26 40.40
C GLN A 128 -10.68 6.18 40.78
N ASN A 129 -10.43 6.28 42.08
CA ASN A 129 -9.27 7.01 42.57
C ASN A 129 -7.98 6.38 42.02
N PRO A 130 -6.97 7.20 41.66
CA PRO A 130 -5.69 6.68 41.19
C PRO A 130 -5.07 5.76 42.23
N THR A 131 -4.39 4.70 41.78
CA THR A 131 -3.66 3.79 42.67
C THR A 131 -2.61 4.58 43.45
N PRO A 132 -2.66 4.61 44.79
CA PRO A 132 -1.67 5.34 45.58
C PRO A 132 -0.28 4.68 45.42
N SER A 133 0.76 5.50 45.34
CA SER A 133 2.14 4.99 45.31
C SER A 133 2.48 4.28 46.62
N ALA A 134 2.77 2.98 46.55
CA ALA A 134 3.34 2.21 47.65
C ALA A 134 4.88 2.32 47.72
N MET A 135 5.50 3.06 46.78
CA MET A 135 6.95 3.19 46.71
C MET A 135 7.47 4.07 47.85
N GLU A 136 8.38 3.54 48.66
CA GLU A 136 9.07 4.32 49.69
C GLU A 136 9.93 5.41 49.05
N ARG A 137 9.82 6.63 49.58
CA ARG A 137 10.65 7.75 49.15
C ARG A 137 12.11 7.48 49.56
N ARG A 138 13.02 7.44 48.57
CA ARG A 138 14.46 7.45 48.87
C ARG A 138 14.82 8.72 49.63
N LEU A 139 15.30 8.53 50.87
CA LEU A 139 15.81 9.61 51.69
C LEU A 139 17.12 10.12 51.10
N LYS A 140 17.31 11.43 51.19
CA LYS A 140 18.55 12.10 50.80
C LYS A 140 19.59 11.90 51.92
N PRO A 141 20.90 11.86 51.61
CA PRO A 141 21.94 11.55 52.61
C PRO A 141 21.95 12.47 53.85
N TRP A 142 21.44 13.69 53.73
CA TRP A 142 21.32 14.65 54.83
C TRP A 142 20.05 14.48 55.68
N GLU A 143 19.08 13.69 55.24
CA GLU A 143 17.88 13.33 56.02
C GLU A 143 18.16 12.18 57.00
N THR A 144 19.22 11.41 56.77
CA THR A 144 19.62 10.26 57.60
C THR A 144 20.73 10.56 58.61
N SER A 145 21.33 11.75 58.55
CA SER A 145 22.42 12.12 59.46
C SER A 145 21.86 12.93 60.62
N LYS A 146 21.58 12.28 61.74
CA LYS A 146 21.36 12.91 63.05
C LYS A 146 22.18 12.21 64.12
#